data_AF-A0A822B3M0-F1
#
_entry.id   AF-A0A822B3M0-F1
#
_cell.length_a   1.000
_cell.length_b   1.000
_cell.length_c   1.000
_cell.angle_alpha   90.00
_cell.angle_beta   90.00
_cell.angle_gamma   90.00
#
_symmetry.space_group_name_H-M   'P 1'
#
loop_
_entity.id
_entity.type
_entity.pdbx_description
1 polymer ?
#
loop_
_entity_poly.entity_id
_entity_poly.type
_entity_poly.pdbx_seq_one_letter_code
_entity_poly.pdbx_strand_id
1 'polypeptide(L)'
;RSPILWINSNCDTPSNRTAYMLELMRYVSVDVRGKCGNPLWNESLAITDPKQLATEKLNLVKQYLFTVAIENSLEYDYVTEKLWQPLAAGSVPLYLGAPNVDEWLPCYNYSCIIHLRNFTSIKDVANLINRLANNKTLYAEYHQWRNEENVRSSFIKMINYFQEANQHSIECLLCDMVYRHDHGRIRRKLLAAKNPFNDTFPSLI
;
A
#
# COMPACT_ATOMS: atom_id res chain seq x y z
N ARG A 1 -8.44 17.12 10.74
CA ARG A 1 -8.08 16.11 9.71
C ARG A 1 -7.42 14.94 10.42
N SER A 2 -7.84 13.70 10.15
CA SER A 2 -7.22 12.52 10.77
C SER A 2 -5.81 12.27 10.20
N PRO A 3 -4.86 11.69 10.97
CA PRO A 3 -3.61 11.17 10.43
C PRO A 3 -3.77 9.88 9.62
N ILE A 4 -4.96 9.27 9.60
CA ILE A 4 -5.26 7.96 9.00
C ILE A 4 -6.23 8.14 7.83
N LEU A 5 -5.90 7.55 6.67
CA LEU A 5 -6.76 7.44 5.50
C LEU A 5 -7.25 6.01 5.30
N TRP A 6 -8.56 5.85 5.07
CA TRP A 6 -9.15 4.60 4.57
C TRP A 6 -9.86 4.85 3.24
N ILE A 7 -9.31 4.33 2.14
CA ILE A 7 -9.84 4.55 0.78
C ILE A 7 -10.23 3.24 0.10
N ASN A 8 -11.52 2.89 0.13
CA ASN A 8 -12.02 1.63 -0.42
C ASN A 8 -13.40 1.79 -1.07
N SER A 9 -13.65 0.99 -2.10
CA SER A 9 -14.94 0.95 -2.81
C SER A 9 -15.66 -0.41 -2.74
N ASN A 10 -15.02 -1.44 -2.18
CA ASN A 10 -15.62 -2.76 -1.96
C ASN A 10 -15.80 -3.02 -0.44
N CYS A 11 -17.00 -2.89 0.10
CA CYS A 11 -17.16 -2.85 1.56
C CYS A 11 -17.51 -4.20 2.16
N ASP A 12 -18.06 -5.10 1.34
CA ASP A 12 -18.39 -6.46 1.73
C ASP A 12 -17.33 -7.40 1.17
N THR A 13 -16.42 -7.85 2.04
CA THR A 13 -15.25 -8.62 1.63
C THR A 13 -14.99 -9.79 2.59
N PRO A 14 -14.45 -10.93 2.10
CA PRO A 14 -14.11 -12.08 2.94
C PRO A 14 -13.22 -11.77 4.16
N SER A 15 -12.36 -10.76 4.06
CA SER A 15 -11.53 -10.30 5.18
C SER A 15 -12.30 -9.61 6.32
N ASN A 16 -13.59 -9.34 6.15
CA ASN A 16 -14.43 -8.58 7.08
C ASN A 16 -13.83 -7.21 7.48
N ARG A 17 -13.12 -6.57 6.54
CA ARG A 17 -12.38 -5.32 6.78
C ARG A 17 -13.25 -4.17 7.30
N THR A 18 -14.52 -4.13 6.90
CA THR A 18 -15.45 -3.09 7.34
C THR A 18 -15.73 -3.21 8.83
N ALA A 19 -15.95 -4.41 9.37
CA ALA A 19 -16.12 -4.59 10.81
C ALA A 19 -14.85 -4.21 11.59
N TYR A 20 -13.67 -4.59 11.09
CA TYR A 20 -12.39 -4.19 11.69
C TYR A 20 -12.28 -2.66 11.77
N MET A 21 -12.58 -1.96 10.67
CA MET A 21 -12.48 -0.50 10.60
C MET A 21 -13.52 0.19 11.46
N LEU A 22 -14.76 -0.30 11.50
CA LEU A 22 -15.81 0.25 12.37
C LEU A 22 -15.40 0.18 13.85
N GLU A 23 -14.79 -0.93 14.28
CA GLU A 23 -14.30 -1.06 15.66
C GLU A 23 -13.08 -0.16 15.91
N LEU A 24 -12.12 -0.06 14.98
CA LEU A 24 -10.97 0.85 15.11
C LEU A 24 -11.39 2.32 15.22
N MET A 25 -12.40 2.73 14.44
CA MET A 25 -12.93 4.09 14.42
C MET A 25 -13.58 4.53 15.74
N ARG A 26 -13.85 3.60 16.66
CA ARG A 26 -14.31 3.93 18.03
C ARG A 26 -13.20 4.50 18.91
N TYR A 27 -11.93 4.23 18.57
CA TYR A 27 -10.77 4.61 19.37
C TYR A 27 -9.89 5.68 18.72
N VAL A 28 -9.90 5.78 17.38
CA VAL A 28 -9.15 6.78 16.61
C VAL A 28 -9.97 7.33 15.45
N SER A 29 -9.84 8.62 15.17
CA SER A 29 -10.47 9.23 13.99
C SER A 29 -9.83 8.69 12.71
N VAL A 30 -10.62 8.38 11.69
CA VAL A 30 -10.15 7.92 10.37
C VAL A 30 -10.88 8.73 9.29
N ASP A 31 -10.12 9.31 8.36
CA ASP A 31 -10.73 9.96 7.19
C ASP A 31 -11.06 8.86 6.16
N VAL A 32 -12.35 8.69 5.85
CA VAL A 32 -12.81 7.64 4.93
C VAL A 32 -13.10 8.24 3.54
N ARG A 33 -12.71 7.54 2.47
CA ARG A 33 -12.93 7.91 1.07
C ARG A 33 -13.34 6.71 0.23
N GLY A 34 -13.97 6.97 -0.91
CA GLY A 34 -14.53 5.93 -1.78
C GLY A 34 -15.90 5.45 -1.30
N LYS A 35 -16.43 4.39 -1.94
CA LYS A 35 -17.81 3.93 -1.71
C LYS A 35 -18.08 3.40 -0.29
N CYS A 36 -17.03 3.06 0.47
CA CYS A 36 -17.17 2.64 1.87
C CYS A 36 -17.22 3.82 2.86
N GLY A 37 -16.97 5.04 2.40
CA GLY A 37 -17.13 6.25 3.20
C GLY A 37 -18.56 6.80 3.15
N ASN A 38 -18.77 7.90 3.87
CA ASN A 38 -20.02 8.65 3.78
C ASN A 38 -20.26 9.09 2.32
N PRO A 39 -21.45 8.86 1.73
CA PRO A 39 -21.78 9.32 0.38
C PRO A 39 -21.54 10.83 0.16
N LEU A 40 -21.67 11.65 1.21
CA LEU A 40 -21.38 13.08 1.19
C LEU A 40 -19.89 13.40 1.01
N TRP A 41 -18.99 12.42 1.18
CA TRP A 41 -17.54 12.57 1.00
C TRP A 41 -17.06 12.06 -0.37
N ASN A 42 -17.98 11.67 -1.27
CA ASN A 42 -17.70 11.20 -2.62
C ASN A 42 -17.55 12.33 -3.66
N GLU A 43 -17.54 13.60 -3.26
CA GLU A 43 -17.42 14.75 -4.19
C GLU A 43 -16.14 14.72 -5.04
N SER A 44 -15.12 13.93 -4.68
CA SER A 44 -13.77 14.03 -5.26
C SER A 44 -13.29 12.87 -6.14
N LEU A 45 -14.12 11.93 -6.58
CA LEU A 45 -13.65 10.82 -7.45
C LEU A 45 -14.54 10.58 -8.68
N ALA A 46 -15.16 11.63 -9.24
CA ALA A 46 -15.80 11.60 -10.55
C ALA A 46 -14.78 11.64 -11.71
N ILE A 47 -13.64 10.95 -11.55
CA ILE A 47 -12.57 10.88 -12.55
C ILE A 47 -12.77 9.58 -13.32
N THR A 48 -13.04 9.70 -14.62
CA THR A 48 -13.24 8.55 -15.51
C THR A 48 -11.92 8.01 -16.09
N ASP A 49 -10.87 8.83 -16.16
CA ASP A 49 -9.55 8.40 -16.60
C ASP A 49 -8.81 7.60 -15.49
N PRO A 50 -8.51 6.31 -15.70
CA PRO A 50 -7.85 5.50 -14.68
C PRO A 50 -6.46 6.01 -14.27
N LYS A 51 -5.72 6.65 -15.18
CA LYS A 51 -4.36 7.17 -14.89
C LYS A 51 -4.42 8.41 -14.01
N GLN A 52 -5.31 9.34 -14.32
CA GLN A 52 -5.58 10.50 -13.48
C GLN A 52 -6.11 10.07 -12.11
N LEU A 53 -7.01 9.09 -12.06
CA LEU A 53 -7.54 8.54 -10.80
C LEU A 53 -6.41 7.95 -9.93
N ALA A 54 -5.49 7.19 -10.52
CA ALA A 54 -4.34 6.64 -9.81
C ALA A 54 -3.41 7.74 -9.28
N THR A 55 -3.19 8.80 -10.06
CA THR A 55 -2.36 9.95 -9.67
C THR A 55 -2.99 10.74 -8.51
N GLU A 56 -4.28 11.05 -8.60
CA GLU A 56 -5.02 11.74 -7.53
C GLU A 56 -5.09 10.90 -6.25
N LYS A 57 -5.29 9.58 -6.39
CA LYS A 57 -5.22 8.65 -5.25
C LYS A 57 -3.86 8.77 -4.54
N LEU A 58 -2.75 8.73 -5.27
CA LEU A 58 -1.42 8.87 -4.67
C LEU A 58 -1.20 10.24 -4.04
N ASN A 59 -1.65 11.32 -4.69
CA ASN A 59 -1.57 12.68 -4.13
C ASN A 59 -2.37 12.84 -2.85
N LEU A 60 -3.51 12.17 -2.74
CA LEU A 60 -4.29 12.13 -1.51
C LEU A 60 -3.56 11.34 -0.42
N VAL A 61 -3.05 10.15 -0.74
CA VAL A 61 -2.35 9.26 0.21
C VAL A 61 -1.12 9.95 0.82
N LYS A 62 -0.36 10.73 0.03
CA LYS A 62 0.80 11.51 0.50
C LYS A 62 0.50 12.47 1.66
N GLN A 63 -0.75 12.82 1.89
CA GLN A 63 -1.15 13.78 2.92
C GLN A 63 -1.46 13.13 4.28
N TYR A 64 -1.28 11.81 4.41
CA TYR A 64 -1.60 11.05 5.62
C TYR A 64 -0.40 10.27 6.14
N LEU A 65 -0.24 10.22 7.46
CA LEU A 65 0.79 9.42 8.12
C LEU A 65 0.51 7.92 7.92
N PHE A 66 -0.75 7.52 8.03
CA PHE A 66 -1.15 6.12 7.93
C PHE A 66 -2.18 5.93 6.82
N THR A 67 -2.04 4.85 6.07
CA THR A 67 -3.06 4.41 5.13
C THR A 67 -3.48 2.98 5.45
N VAL A 68 -4.78 2.77 5.56
CA VAL A 68 -5.34 1.44 5.80
C VAL A 68 -5.15 0.56 4.57
N ALA A 69 -4.43 -0.53 4.74
CA ALA A 69 -4.07 -1.49 3.72
C ALA A 69 -4.60 -2.89 4.06
N ILE A 70 -5.93 -2.97 4.28
CA ILE A 70 -6.63 -4.24 4.50
C ILE A 70 -7.13 -4.79 3.17
N GLU A 71 -6.63 -5.97 2.81
CA GLU A 71 -6.99 -6.66 1.58
C GLU A 71 -8.43 -7.16 1.60
N ASN A 72 -8.98 -7.49 0.42
CA ASN A 72 -10.33 -8.03 0.32
C ASN A 72 -10.43 -9.45 0.92
N SER A 73 -9.36 -10.23 0.84
CA SER A 73 -9.22 -11.58 1.38
C SER A 73 -7.84 -11.73 2.05
N LEU A 74 -7.68 -12.76 2.89
CA LEU A 74 -6.45 -13.02 3.65
C LEU A 74 -5.70 -14.24 3.08
N GLU A 75 -5.50 -14.24 1.77
CA GLU A 75 -4.95 -15.38 1.01
C GLU A 75 -3.44 -15.25 0.80
N TYR A 76 -2.75 -16.39 0.73
CA TYR A 76 -1.32 -16.43 0.41
C TYR A 76 -1.06 -15.74 -0.94
N ASP A 77 0.02 -14.97 -1.02
CA ASP A 77 0.39 -14.14 -2.20
C ASP A 77 -0.63 -13.08 -2.63
N TYR A 78 -1.76 -12.91 -1.94
CA TYR A 78 -2.72 -11.85 -2.27
C TYR A 78 -2.27 -10.48 -1.73
N VAL A 79 -1.30 -9.90 -2.42
CA VAL A 79 -0.72 -8.59 -2.14
C VAL A 79 -1.01 -7.64 -3.31
N THR A 80 -1.67 -6.52 -3.03
CA THR A 80 -2.17 -5.61 -4.07
C THR A 80 -1.57 -4.20 -3.96
N GLU A 81 -2.13 -3.26 -4.72
CA GLU A 81 -1.80 -1.84 -4.65
C GLU A 81 -2.01 -1.21 -3.28
N LYS A 82 -2.85 -1.82 -2.43
CA LYS A 82 -3.08 -1.36 -1.06
C LYS A 82 -1.82 -1.39 -0.22
N LEU A 83 -0.90 -2.32 -0.46
CA LEU A 83 0.38 -2.37 0.24
C LEU A 83 1.38 -1.35 -0.33
N TRP A 84 1.63 -1.40 -1.65
CA TRP A 84 2.76 -0.68 -2.22
C TRP A 84 2.48 0.78 -2.50
N GLN A 85 1.23 1.20 -2.76
CA GLN A 85 0.92 2.61 -3.02
C GLN A 85 1.20 3.51 -1.81
N PRO A 86 0.82 3.16 -0.57
CA PRO A 86 1.18 3.97 0.60
C PRO A 86 2.69 4.01 0.86
N LEU A 87 3.38 2.86 0.73
CA LEU A 87 4.84 2.81 0.79
C LEU A 87 5.47 3.72 -0.27
N ALA A 88 4.92 3.73 -1.48
CA ALA A 88 5.27 4.63 -2.56
C ALA A 88 4.59 6.01 -2.48
N ALA A 89 4.07 6.42 -1.33
CA ALA A 89 3.52 7.76 -1.11
C ALA A 89 4.04 8.39 0.19
N GLY A 90 4.91 7.70 0.95
CA GLY A 90 5.38 8.19 2.24
C GLY A 90 4.43 7.93 3.41
N SER A 91 3.35 7.18 3.19
CA SER A 91 2.38 6.81 4.22
C SER A 91 2.64 5.38 4.71
N VAL A 92 2.65 5.17 6.02
CA VAL A 92 2.87 3.83 6.61
C VAL A 92 1.60 2.98 6.48
N PRO A 93 1.66 1.80 5.83
CA PRO A 93 0.52 0.90 5.72
C PRO A 93 0.11 0.31 7.09
N LEU A 94 -1.18 0.37 7.40
CA LEU A 94 -1.82 -0.48 8.41
C LEU A 94 -2.30 -1.76 7.71
N TYR A 95 -1.47 -2.80 7.72
CA TYR A 95 -1.65 -3.94 6.82
C TYR A 95 -2.32 -5.15 7.47
N LEU A 96 -3.30 -5.72 6.77
CA LEU A 96 -3.91 -7.02 7.04
C LEU A 96 -4.27 -7.68 5.69
N GLY A 97 -3.64 -8.80 5.37
CA GLY A 97 -3.80 -9.47 4.08
C GLY A 97 -3.03 -10.79 4.04
N ALA A 98 -2.21 -10.98 3.01
CA ALA A 98 -1.46 -12.20 2.76
C ALA A 98 -0.60 -12.65 3.96
N PRO A 99 -0.69 -13.92 4.40
CA PRO A 99 0.15 -14.48 5.47
C PRO A 99 1.64 -14.25 5.26
N ASN A 100 2.13 -14.29 4.02
CA ASN A 100 3.52 -14.12 3.64
C ASN A 100 3.88 -12.70 3.15
N VAL A 101 3.15 -11.66 3.57
CA VAL A 101 3.42 -10.28 3.13
C VAL A 101 4.88 -9.84 3.31
N ASP A 102 5.57 -10.36 4.32
CA ASP A 102 6.98 -10.08 4.64
C ASP A 102 7.90 -10.37 3.44
N GLU A 103 7.52 -11.31 2.58
CA GLU A 103 8.26 -11.63 1.36
C GLU A 103 8.22 -10.49 0.34
N TRP A 104 7.21 -9.64 0.41
CA TRP A 104 6.87 -8.57 -0.52
C TRP A 104 7.18 -7.18 0.00
N LEU A 105 7.73 -7.04 1.21
CA LEU A 105 8.10 -5.74 1.78
C LEU A 105 9.42 -5.21 1.20
N PRO A 106 9.59 -3.87 1.11
CA PRO A 106 10.89 -3.29 0.76
C PRO A 106 11.96 -3.53 1.82
N CYS A 107 11.55 -3.51 3.10
CA CYS A 107 12.41 -3.59 4.27
C CYS A 107 12.63 -5.04 4.71
N TYR A 108 13.87 -5.40 5.05
CA TYR A 108 14.20 -6.76 5.52
C TYR A 108 13.84 -7.02 6.99
N ASN A 109 13.74 -5.97 7.79
CA ASN A 109 13.36 -6.04 9.21
C ASN A 109 11.83 -5.98 9.44
N TYR A 110 11.05 -5.91 8.37
CA TYR A 110 9.58 -5.84 8.37
C TYR A 110 8.99 -4.62 9.09
N SER A 111 9.81 -3.62 9.44
CA SER A 111 9.37 -2.44 10.19
C SER A 111 8.74 -1.35 9.34
N CYS A 112 8.60 -1.55 8.03
CA CYS A 112 8.07 -0.56 7.10
C CYS A 112 6.53 -0.53 7.04
N ILE A 113 5.86 -1.44 7.73
CA ILE A 113 4.41 -1.51 7.87
C ILE A 113 4.01 -1.78 9.32
N ILE A 114 2.76 -1.51 9.66
CA ILE A 114 2.15 -1.96 10.92
C ILE A 114 1.35 -3.23 10.62
N HIS A 115 1.85 -4.37 11.09
CA HIS A 115 1.18 -5.67 10.96
C HIS A 115 -0.02 -5.76 11.89
N LEU A 116 -1.22 -5.50 11.38
CA LEU A 116 -2.45 -5.51 12.20
C LEU A 116 -2.73 -6.89 12.82
N ARG A 117 -2.26 -7.98 12.19
CA ARG A 117 -2.37 -9.34 12.72
C ARG A 117 -1.57 -9.59 14.01
N ASN A 118 -0.57 -8.75 14.31
CA ASN A 118 0.26 -8.92 15.50
C ASN A 118 -0.42 -8.34 16.74
N PHE A 119 -1.59 -7.70 16.60
CA PHE A 119 -2.35 -7.13 17.69
C PHE A 119 -3.50 -8.04 18.06
N THR A 120 -3.61 -8.34 19.35
CA THR A 120 -4.77 -9.07 19.92
C THR A 120 -5.93 -8.14 20.25
N SER A 121 -5.68 -6.83 20.31
CA SER A 121 -6.65 -5.79 20.66
C SER A 121 -6.60 -4.62 19.68
N ILE A 122 -7.77 -4.23 19.17
CA ILE A 122 -7.90 -3.04 18.30
C ILE A 122 -7.56 -1.76 19.06
N LYS A 123 -7.76 -1.73 20.39
CA LYS A 123 -7.35 -0.60 21.22
C LYS A 123 -5.83 -0.41 21.25
N ASP A 124 -5.07 -1.50 21.15
CA ASP A 124 -3.60 -1.42 21.11
C ASP A 124 -3.10 -0.88 19.76
N VAL A 125 -3.81 -1.22 18.67
CA VAL A 125 -3.57 -0.60 17.35
C VAL A 125 -3.79 0.92 17.44
N ALA A 126 -4.93 1.34 18.00
CA ALA A 126 -5.24 2.75 18.22
C ALA A 126 -4.21 3.48 19.09
N ASN A 127 -3.77 2.85 20.19
CA ASN A 127 -2.74 3.39 21.08
C ASN A 127 -1.39 3.56 20.36
N LEU A 128 -0.97 2.57 19.57
CA LEU A 128 0.25 2.66 18.77
C LEU A 128 0.15 3.80 17.75
N ILE A 129 -0.96 3.89 17.01
CA ILE A 129 -1.16 4.94 16.01
C ILE A 129 -1.07 6.33 16.67
N ASN A 130 -1.75 6.53 17.80
CA ASN A 130 -1.67 7.80 18.54
C ASN A 130 -0.25 8.09 19.01
N ARG A 131 0.49 7.10 19.51
CA ARG A 131 1.89 7.26 19.93
C ARG A 131 2.79 7.68 18.78
N LEU A 132 2.66 7.03 17.62
CA LEU A 132 3.46 7.33 16.44
C LEU A 132 3.07 8.68 15.81
N ALA A 133 1.78 8.99 15.72
CA ALA A 133 1.29 10.28 15.19
C ALA A 133 1.81 11.48 16.00
N ASN A 134 2.05 11.31 17.30
CA ASN A 134 2.57 12.36 18.19
C ASN A 134 4.10 12.31 18.37
N ASN A 135 4.81 11.37 17.74
CA ASN A 135 6.25 11.23 17.85
C ASN A 135 6.91 11.02 16.49
N LYS A 136 7.37 12.13 15.90
CA LYS A 136 8.03 12.13 14.57
C LYS A 136 9.25 11.22 14.49
N THR A 137 10.03 11.12 15.57
CA THR A 137 11.23 10.27 15.62
C THR A 137 10.86 8.80 15.51
N LEU A 138 9.89 8.33 16.31
CA LEU A 138 9.41 6.95 16.23
C LEU A 138 8.72 6.66 14.89
N TYR A 139 7.97 7.61 14.35
CA TYR A 139 7.35 7.45 13.04
C TYR A 139 8.40 7.33 11.91
N ALA A 140 9.48 8.11 11.98
CA ALA A 140 10.56 8.07 10.99
C ALA A 140 11.29 6.70 10.92
N GLU A 141 11.24 5.90 11.98
CA GLU A 141 11.80 4.53 11.99
C GLU A 141 11.17 3.64 10.90
N TYR A 142 9.88 3.84 10.59
CA TYR A 142 9.17 3.11 9.52
C TYR A 142 9.63 3.48 8.11
N HIS A 143 10.48 4.50 7.96
CA HIS A 143 11.00 4.99 6.70
C HIS A 143 12.52 4.79 6.54
N GLN A 144 13.21 4.19 7.52
CA GLN A 144 14.66 3.95 7.45
C GLN A 144 15.09 3.20 6.18
N TRP A 145 14.28 2.23 5.76
CA TRP A 145 14.51 1.41 4.56
C TRP A 145 14.66 2.23 3.26
N ARG A 146 14.17 3.47 3.22
CA ARG A 146 14.30 4.34 2.04
C ARG A 146 15.75 4.79 1.80
N ASN A 147 16.55 4.82 2.87
CA ASN A 147 17.95 5.21 2.83
C ASN A 147 18.88 3.99 2.68
N GLU A 148 18.34 2.78 2.66
CA GLU A 148 19.12 1.56 2.48
C GLU A 148 19.47 1.36 1.00
N GLU A 149 20.71 0.93 0.73
CA GLU A 149 21.15 0.62 -0.64
C GLU A 149 20.40 -0.58 -1.24
N ASN A 150 19.93 -1.49 -0.38
CA ASN A 150 19.38 -2.79 -0.76
C ASN A 150 17.90 -2.89 -0.41
N VAL A 151 17.03 -2.47 -1.34
CA VAL A 151 15.59 -2.78 -1.28
C VAL A 151 15.35 -4.22 -1.73
N ARG A 152 14.43 -4.94 -1.09
CA ARG A 152 14.10 -6.33 -1.44
C ARG A 152 13.70 -6.47 -2.91
N SER A 153 14.32 -7.40 -3.62
CA SER A 153 14.11 -7.56 -5.07
C SER A 153 12.67 -7.98 -5.44
N SER A 154 12.00 -8.73 -4.56
CA SER A 154 10.58 -9.10 -4.70
C SER A 154 9.68 -7.86 -4.74
N PHE A 155 9.91 -6.88 -3.88
CA PHE A 155 9.16 -5.63 -3.87
C PHE A 155 9.36 -4.84 -5.17
N ILE A 156 10.60 -4.72 -5.66
CA ILE A 156 10.89 -4.07 -6.94
C ILE A 156 10.18 -4.80 -8.09
N LYS A 157 10.24 -6.13 -8.11
CA LYS A 157 9.55 -6.94 -9.12
C LYS A 157 8.03 -6.71 -9.10
N MET A 158 7.44 -6.66 -7.91
CA MET A 158 6.02 -6.41 -7.71
C MET A 158 5.61 -5.03 -8.22
N ILE A 159 6.35 -3.96 -7.87
CA ILE A 159 6.05 -2.60 -8.36
C ILE A 159 6.14 -2.54 -9.88
N ASN A 160 7.21 -3.09 -10.48
CA ASN A 160 7.38 -3.09 -11.93
C ASN A 160 6.23 -3.83 -12.62
N TYR A 161 5.80 -4.97 -12.06
CA TYR A 161 4.64 -5.70 -12.56
C TYR A 161 3.37 -4.83 -12.57
N PHE A 162 3.06 -4.15 -11.46
CA PHE A 162 1.89 -3.27 -11.41
C PHE A 162 2.00 -2.06 -12.33
N GLN A 163 3.21 -1.52 -12.56
CA GLN A 163 3.42 -0.43 -13.51
C GLN A 163 3.21 -0.88 -14.96
N GLU A 164 3.70 -2.06 -15.33
CA GLU A 164 3.51 -2.67 -16.66
C GLU A 164 2.06 -3.08 -16.88
N ALA A 165 1.41 -3.68 -15.87
CA ALA A 165 0.03 -4.13 -15.95
C ALA A 165 -0.98 -2.99 -16.13
N ASN A 166 -0.63 -1.77 -15.71
CA ASN A 166 -1.43 -0.57 -15.95
C ASN A 166 -1.26 0.01 -17.37
N GLN A 167 -0.31 -0.50 -18.16
CA GLN A 167 -0.02 0.00 -19.52
C GLN A 167 -0.52 -0.95 -20.62
N HIS A 168 -0.74 -2.23 -20.29
CA HIS A 168 -1.06 -3.27 -21.25
C HIS A 168 -2.30 -4.06 -20.82
N SER A 169 -3.04 -4.59 -21.79
CA SER A 169 -4.14 -5.50 -21.51
C SER A 169 -3.62 -6.81 -20.93
N ILE A 170 -4.46 -7.54 -20.19
CA ILE A 170 -4.05 -8.81 -19.57
C ILE A 170 -3.65 -9.85 -20.62
N GLU A 171 -4.28 -9.83 -21.78
CA GLU A 171 -3.94 -10.68 -22.93
C GLU A 171 -2.53 -10.40 -23.42
N CYS A 172 -2.14 -9.12 -23.48
CA CYS A 172 -0.80 -8.72 -23.90
C CYS A 172 0.26 -9.15 -22.88
N LEU A 173 -0.01 -8.99 -21.58
CA LEU A 173 0.88 -9.43 -20.50
C LEU A 173 1.07 -10.95 -20.51
N LEU A 174 -0.02 -11.71 -20.71
CA LEU A 174 0.03 -13.17 -20.81
C LEU A 174 0.81 -13.62 -22.05
N CYS A 175 0.56 -13.00 -23.21
CA CYS A 175 1.32 -13.28 -24.43
C CYS A 175 2.82 -13.04 -24.25
N ASP A 176 3.21 -11.91 -23.65
CA ASP A 176 4.61 -11.60 -23.37
C ASP A 176 5.24 -12.60 -22.37
N MET A 177 4.49 -13.00 -21.33
CA MET A 177 4.95 -13.99 -20.36
C MET A 177 5.21 -15.35 -21.00
N VAL A 178 4.28 -15.86 -21.80
CA VAL A 178 4.39 -17.14 -22.53
C VAL A 178 5.53 -17.06 -23.55
N TYR A 179 5.58 -15.99 -24.34
CA TYR A 179 6.64 -15.79 -25.34
C TYR A 179 8.04 -15.80 -24.68
N ARG A 180 8.21 -15.16 -23.53
CA ARG A 180 9.50 -15.13 -22.81
C ARG A 180 9.89 -16.47 -22.22
N HIS A 181 8.93 -17.23 -21.69
CA HIS A 181 9.15 -18.58 -21.18
C HIS A 181 9.69 -19.49 -22.29
N ASP A 182 9.03 -19.49 -23.45
CA ASP A 182 9.35 -20.41 -24.55
C ASP A 182 10.65 -20.05 -25.29
N HIS A 183 11.04 -18.77 -25.28
CA HIS A 183 12.21 -18.29 -26.04
C HIS A 183 13.45 -18.04 -25.16
N GLY A 184 13.45 -18.51 -23.91
CA GLY A 184 14.61 -18.44 -23.02
C GLY A 184 15.14 -17.02 -22.77
N ARG A 185 14.32 -15.99 -23.03
CA ARG A 185 14.71 -14.61 -22.79
C ARG A 185 14.62 -14.36 -21.28
N ILE A 186 15.71 -14.68 -20.59
CA ILE A 186 16.00 -14.13 -19.26
C ILE A 186 15.73 -12.65 -19.39
N ARG A 187 14.82 -12.14 -18.53
CA ARG A 187 14.43 -10.74 -18.42
C ARG A 187 15.64 -9.91 -18.87
N ARG A 188 15.58 -9.26 -20.05
CA ARG A 188 16.52 -8.17 -20.36
C ARG A 188 16.64 -7.40 -19.05
N LYS A 189 17.85 -7.01 -18.64
CA LYS A 189 18.09 -6.07 -17.53
C LYS A 189 17.27 -4.79 -17.77
N LEU A 190 15.95 -4.90 -17.64
CA LEU A 190 14.97 -3.86 -17.69
C LEU A 190 15.05 -3.38 -16.26
N LEU A 191 15.91 -2.37 -16.14
CA LEU A 191 16.34 -1.75 -14.92
C LEU A 191 17.36 -2.65 -14.20
N ALA A 192 18.63 -2.24 -14.21
CA ALA A 192 19.42 -2.39 -12.99
C ALA A 192 18.49 -1.97 -11.83
N ALA A 193 18.48 -2.69 -10.71
CA ALA A 193 17.66 -2.35 -9.55
C ALA A 193 18.07 -0.96 -9.03
N LYS A 194 17.64 0.09 -9.74
CA LYS A 194 17.67 1.45 -9.29
C LYS A 194 16.49 1.50 -8.35
N ASN A 195 16.80 1.82 -7.11
CA ASN A 195 15.83 2.21 -6.11
C ASN A 195 14.82 3.18 -6.80
N PRO A 196 13.57 2.77 -7.08
CA PRO A 196 12.60 3.64 -7.76
C PRO A 196 12.18 4.82 -6.86
N PHE A 197 12.63 4.83 -5.61
CA PHE A 197 12.41 5.87 -4.61
C PHE A 197 13.43 7.01 -4.69
N ASN A 198 14.49 6.94 -5.52
CA ASN A 198 15.47 8.03 -5.68
C ASN A 198 14.97 9.22 -6.53
N ASP A 199 14.06 8.99 -7.49
CA ASP A 199 13.64 10.05 -8.43
C ASP A 199 12.29 10.70 -8.06
N THR A 200 11.53 10.15 -7.10
CA THR A 200 10.18 10.66 -6.77
C THR A 200 9.73 10.40 -5.33
N PHE A 201 10.43 10.91 -4.31
CA PHE A 201 9.80 11.18 -3.02
C PHE A 201 10.19 12.56 -2.50
N PRO A 202 9.23 13.45 -2.17
CA PRO A 202 9.55 14.60 -1.34
C PRO A 202 10.20 14.06 -0.07
N SER A 203 11.39 14.57 0.25
CA SER A 203 11.98 14.38 1.57
C SER A 203 10.91 14.68 2.61
N LEU A 204 10.55 13.69 3.42
CA LEU A 204 9.75 13.89 4.62
C LEU A 204 10.62 14.66 5.61
N ILE A 205 10.67 15.98 5.45
CA ILE A 205 11.01 16.98 6.46
C ILE A 205 9.77 17.86 6.64
#